data_AF-A0A6P5GJ30-F1
#
_entry.id   AF-A0A6P5GJ30-F1
#
_cell.length_a   1.000
_cell.length_b   1.000
_cell.length_c   1.000
_cell.angle_alpha   90.00
_cell.angle_beta   90.00
_cell.angle_gamma   90.00
#
_symmetry.space_group_name_H-M   'P 1'
#
loop_
_entity.id
_entity.type
_entity.pdbx_description
1 polymer ?
#
loop_
_entity_poly.entity_id
_entity_poly.type
_entity_poly.pdbx_seq_one_letter_code
_entity_poly.pdbx_strand_id
1 'polypeptide(L)'
;MARSTSSLLALFSLLFLFLSPSLATDPDLLQDICAANFASPVKVNGFACKADATADDFSFKGLATPGATNNTYGSLVTAANVEKIPGLNTLGVSMARIDYAPGGINPPHTHPRATEIVFVLEGELDVGFITTANKLTAKTICAGEVFVFPRGLVHFQKNNGGKPAAVIAAFNSQLPGTQSIALTLFAATPPVPDNVLTKAFQISTKEAEKIKSRLAPKK
;
A
#
# COMPACT_ATOMS: atom_id res chain seq x y z
N MET A 1 -44.55 8.58 -36.14
CA MET A 1 -43.58 7.55 -35.72
C MET A 1 -42.18 8.07 -35.36
N ALA A 2 -41.69 9.20 -35.88
CA ALA A 2 -40.31 9.66 -35.67
C ALA A 2 -39.97 10.26 -34.28
N ARG A 3 -40.95 10.64 -33.44
CA ARG A 3 -40.67 11.19 -32.09
C ARG A 3 -40.34 10.13 -31.04
N SER A 4 -40.84 8.90 -31.21
CA SER A 4 -40.66 7.82 -30.21
C SER A 4 -39.25 7.21 -30.26
N THR A 5 -38.62 7.16 -31.44
CA THR A 5 -37.28 6.61 -31.62
C THR A 5 -36.17 7.48 -31.02
N SER A 6 -36.33 8.81 -31.10
CA SER A 6 -35.36 9.78 -30.53
C SER A 6 -35.32 9.71 -29.00
N SER A 7 -36.47 9.56 -28.34
CA SER A 7 -36.52 9.38 -26.88
C SER A 7 -35.94 8.03 -26.43
N LEU A 8 -36.11 6.94 -27.20
CA LEU A 8 -35.48 5.65 -26.89
C LEU A 8 -33.95 5.69 -27.04
N LEU A 9 -33.42 6.36 -28.07
CA LEU A 9 -31.98 6.54 -28.28
C LEU A 9 -31.33 7.39 -27.19
N ALA A 10 -32.02 8.44 -26.73
CA ALA A 10 -31.57 9.25 -25.59
C ALA A 10 -31.57 8.45 -24.28
N LEU A 11 -32.59 7.61 -24.07
CA LEU A 11 -32.68 6.75 -22.88
C LEU A 11 -31.60 5.65 -22.88
N PHE A 12 -31.33 5.03 -24.04
CA PHE A 12 -30.24 4.05 -24.19
C PHE A 12 -28.86 4.69 -23.97
N SER A 13 -28.63 5.88 -24.50
CA SER A 13 -27.38 6.63 -24.30
C SER A 13 -27.15 7.01 -22.83
N LEU A 14 -28.20 7.38 -22.09
CA LEU A 14 -28.11 7.59 -20.65
C LEU A 14 -27.81 6.29 -19.90
N LEU A 15 -28.42 5.16 -20.29
CA LEU A 15 -28.22 3.87 -19.62
C LEU A 15 -26.77 3.36 -19.73
N PHE A 16 -26.09 3.59 -20.86
CA PHE A 16 -24.67 3.24 -21.05
C PHE A 16 -23.72 4.10 -20.19
N LEU A 17 -24.07 5.35 -19.88
CA LEU A 17 -23.28 6.21 -18.98
C LEU A 17 -23.32 5.76 -17.52
N PHE A 18 -24.35 5.02 -17.11
CA PHE A 18 -24.48 4.45 -15.76
C PHE A 18 -23.89 3.06 -15.59
N LEU A 19 -23.38 2.45 -16.68
CA LEU A 19 -22.84 1.08 -16.69
C LEU A 19 -21.32 1.01 -16.61
N SER A 20 -20.62 2.14 -16.50
CA SER A 20 -19.18 2.10 -16.20
C SER A 20 -19.01 1.49 -14.80
N PRO A 21 -18.49 0.25 -14.66
CA PRO A 21 -18.15 -0.22 -13.33
C PRO A 21 -17.15 0.79 -12.78
N SER A 22 -17.45 1.34 -11.60
CA SER A 22 -16.48 2.08 -10.83
C SER A 22 -15.34 1.11 -10.51
N LEU A 23 -14.30 1.11 -11.35
CA LEU A 23 -13.12 0.30 -11.16
C LEU A 23 -12.41 0.84 -9.91
N ALA A 24 -12.73 0.24 -8.77
CA ALA A 24 -12.08 0.57 -7.51
C ALA A 24 -10.65 0.02 -7.47
N THR A 25 -10.23 -0.81 -8.43
CA THR A 25 -8.95 -1.52 -8.47
C THR A 25 -8.10 -1.06 -9.65
N ASP A 26 -6.89 -1.61 -9.77
CA ASP A 26 -6.09 -1.47 -10.99
C ASP A 26 -6.92 -1.88 -12.23
N PRO A 27 -6.77 -1.18 -13.37
CA PRO A 27 -7.42 -1.55 -14.62
C PRO A 27 -7.02 -2.97 -15.07
N ASP A 28 -7.95 -3.66 -15.72
CA ASP A 28 -7.66 -4.98 -16.30
C ASP A 28 -6.70 -4.86 -17.49
N LEU A 29 -5.96 -5.94 -17.75
CA LEU A 29 -5.02 -5.98 -18.87
C LEU A 29 -5.75 -6.08 -20.22
N LEU A 30 -5.20 -5.44 -21.25
CA LEU A 30 -5.74 -5.50 -22.62
C LEU A 30 -4.91 -6.40 -23.56
N GLN A 31 -3.78 -6.91 -23.06
CA GLN A 31 -2.85 -7.77 -23.77
C GLN A 31 -2.06 -8.60 -22.74
N ASP A 32 -1.50 -9.73 -23.17
CA ASP A 32 -0.85 -10.70 -22.27
C ASP A 32 0.23 -10.09 -21.37
N ILE A 33 1.07 -9.19 -21.89
CA ILE A 33 2.16 -8.55 -21.15
C ILE A 33 2.35 -7.07 -21.52
N CYS A 34 2.75 -6.25 -20.55
CA CYS A 34 3.16 -4.86 -20.74
C CYS A 34 4.20 -4.46 -19.70
N ALA A 35 5.42 -5.01 -19.78
CA ALA A 35 6.48 -4.68 -18.81
C ALA A 35 6.76 -3.17 -18.79
N ALA A 36 6.84 -2.56 -17.60
CA ALA A 36 7.01 -1.13 -17.43
C ALA A 36 8.30 -0.59 -18.07
N ASN A 37 8.17 0.46 -18.86
CA ASN A 37 9.27 1.23 -19.42
C ASN A 37 9.50 2.51 -18.61
N PHE A 38 10.39 2.44 -17.62
CA PHE A 38 10.73 3.59 -16.78
C PHE A 38 11.54 4.68 -17.51
N ALA A 39 12.08 4.39 -18.70
CA ALA A 39 12.80 5.36 -19.51
C ALA A 39 11.88 6.17 -20.44
N SER A 40 10.60 5.79 -20.54
CA SER A 40 9.63 6.52 -21.36
C SER A 40 9.41 7.94 -20.80
N PRO A 41 9.47 8.99 -21.64
CA PRO A 41 9.13 10.35 -21.21
C PRO A 41 7.62 10.57 -21.07
N VAL A 42 6.80 9.62 -21.53
CA VAL A 42 5.34 9.76 -21.56
C VAL A 42 4.75 9.41 -20.20
N LYS A 43 3.98 10.33 -19.62
CA LYS A 43 3.23 10.10 -18.39
C LYS A 43 1.82 9.59 -18.72
N VAL A 44 1.50 8.40 -18.23
CA VAL A 44 0.19 7.76 -18.33
C VAL A 44 -0.27 7.27 -16.95
N ASN A 45 -1.51 6.78 -16.84
CA ASN A 45 -1.93 6.04 -15.65
C ASN A 45 -1.25 4.66 -15.66
N GLY A 46 -0.33 4.42 -14.71
CA GLY A 46 0.59 3.29 -14.77
C GLY A 46 1.88 3.66 -15.51
N PHE A 47 2.38 2.75 -16.35
CA PHE A 47 3.61 2.93 -17.11
C PHE A 47 3.43 2.57 -18.58
N ALA A 48 4.14 3.26 -19.47
CA ALA A 48 4.27 2.82 -20.86
C ALA A 48 4.94 1.43 -20.92
N CYS A 49 4.62 0.61 -21.93
CA CYS A 49 5.20 -0.72 -22.08
C CYS A 49 6.58 -0.66 -22.76
N LYS A 50 7.46 -1.61 -22.43
CA LYS A 50 8.65 -1.94 -23.24
C LYS A 50 8.24 -2.64 -24.54
N ALA A 51 9.05 -2.49 -25.59
CA ALA A 51 8.84 -3.21 -26.86
C ALA A 51 9.40 -4.64 -26.82
N ASP A 52 10.44 -4.86 -26.02
CA ASP A 52 11.28 -6.06 -25.95
C ASP A 52 11.34 -6.60 -24.52
N ALA A 53 10.19 -7.00 -23.97
CA ALA A 53 10.13 -7.59 -22.63
C ALA A 53 10.84 -8.95 -22.59
N THR A 54 11.56 -9.22 -21.51
CA THR A 54 12.33 -10.45 -21.27
C THR A 54 11.92 -11.12 -19.98
N ALA A 55 12.33 -12.38 -19.75
CA ALA A 55 12.04 -13.09 -18.51
C ALA A 55 12.54 -12.34 -17.25
N ASP A 56 13.64 -11.60 -17.36
CA ASP A 56 14.20 -10.83 -16.26
C ASP A 56 13.25 -9.72 -15.79
N ASP A 57 12.41 -9.17 -16.68
CA ASP A 57 11.40 -8.16 -16.33
C ASP A 57 10.31 -8.71 -15.41
N PHE A 58 10.12 -10.03 -15.37
CA PHE A 58 9.09 -10.72 -14.58
C PHE A 58 9.66 -11.43 -13.34
N SER A 59 10.96 -11.27 -13.06
CA SER A 59 11.64 -11.96 -11.97
C SER A 59 12.20 -10.98 -10.94
N PHE A 60 12.21 -11.37 -9.67
CA PHE A 60 12.84 -10.58 -8.62
C PHE A 60 13.28 -11.45 -7.45
N LYS A 61 14.59 -11.44 -7.18
CA LYS A 61 15.19 -12.20 -6.08
C LYS A 61 15.22 -11.42 -4.76
N GLY A 62 14.81 -10.15 -4.74
CA GLY A 62 15.01 -9.28 -3.58
C GLY A 62 14.26 -9.69 -2.30
N LEU A 63 13.26 -10.59 -2.39
CA LEU A 63 12.56 -11.12 -1.22
C LEU A 63 13.23 -12.37 -0.60
N ALA A 64 14.28 -12.90 -1.23
CA ALA A 64 14.91 -14.16 -0.82
C ALA A 64 15.61 -14.09 0.54
N THR A 65 16.02 -12.90 0.98
CA THR A 65 16.79 -12.71 2.22
C THR A 65 16.11 -11.70 3.15
N PRO A 66 16.26 -11.86 4.48
CA PRO A 66 15.77 -10.88 5.44
C PRO A 66 16.35 -9.48 5.22
N GLY A 67 15.51 -8.47 5.40
CA GLY A 67 15.89 -7.07 5.48
C GLY A 67 16.60 -6.70 6.79
N ALA A 68 17.40 -5.63 6.78
CA ALA A 68 18.09 -5.14 7.96
C ALA A 68 17.13 -4.41 8.92
N THR A 69 16.91 -4.99 10.10
CA THR A 69 15.98 -4.50 11.13
C THR A 69 16.65 -3.64 12.21
N ASN A 70 17.95 -3.32 12.08
CA ASN A 70 18.70 -2.43 12.97
C ASN A 70 18.38 -0.94 12.73
N ASN A 71 17.10 -0.59 12.74
CA ASN A 71 16.62 0.75 12.50
C ASN A 71 15.63 1.20 13.59
N THR A 72 15.18 2.46 13.53
CA THR A 72 14.32 3.08 14.56
C THR A 72 13.04 2.29 14.86
N TYR A 73 12.46 1.62 13.87
CA TYR A 73 11.21 0.86 14.04
C TYR A 73 11.44 -0.62 14.34
N GLY A 74 12.66 -1.12 14.18
CA GLY A 74 12.95 -2.54 14.36
C GLY A 74 12.36 -3.42 13.26
N SER A 75 12.01 -2.86 12.10
CA SER A 75 11.46 -3.61 10.96
C SER A 75 11.90 -3.03 9.62
N LEU A 76 11.90 -3.83 8.57
CA LEU A 76 12.14 -3.36 7.20
C LEU A 76 11.13 -3.97 6.24
N VAL A 77 10.54 -3.13 5.40
CA VAL A 77 9.69 -3.55 4.27
C VAL A 77 10.55 -3.58 3.01
N THR A 78 10.69 -4.75 2.40
CA THR A 78 11.31 -4.94 1.08
C THR A 78 10.20 -5.11 0.05
N ALA A 79 9.95 -4.07 -0.74
CA ALA A 79 8.91 -4.07 -1.75
C ALA A 79 9.28 -4.93 -2.98
N ALA A 80 8.28 -5.61 -3.52
CA ALA A 80 8.27 -6.30 -4.81
C ALA A 80 7.05 -5.83 -5.62
N ASN A 81 7.01 -4.52 -5.85
CA ASN A 81 5.98 -3.83 -6.64
C ASN A 81 6.46 -3.59 -8.07
N VAL A 82 5.64 -2.94 -8.90
CA VAL A 82 5.98 -2.67 -10.31
C VAL A 82 7.33 -1.96 -10.48
N GLU A 83 7.75 -1.11 -9.53
CA GLU A 83 9.04 -0.40 -9.59
C GLU A 83 10.26 -1.34 -9.44
N LYS A 84 10.06 -2.52 -8.87
CA LYS A 84 11.08 -3.58 -8.74
C LYS A 84 10.89 -4.71 -9.74
N ILE A 85 9.66 -4.94 -10.18
CA ILE A 85 9.28 -6.00 -11.13
C ILE A 85 8.49 -5.34 -12.28
N PRO A 86 9.17 -4.86 -13.33
CA PRO A 86 8.52 -4.16 -14.44
C PRO A 86 7.34 -4.93 -15.05
N GLY A 87 7.45 -6.26 -15.10
CA GLY A 87 6.43 -7.18 -15.60
C GLY A 87 5.10 -7.15 -14.84
N LEU A 88 5.03 -6.57 -13.63
CA LEU A 88 3.76 -6.40 -12.89
C LEU A 88 2.86 -5.31 -13.47
N ASN A 89 3.37 -4.47 -14.36
CA ASN A 89 2.56 -3.42 -14.96
C ASN A 89 1.36 -4.01 -15.71
N THR A 90 0.18 -3.44 -15.46
CA THR A 90 -1.16 -3.88 -15.87
C THR A 90 -1.69 -5.18 -15.25
N LEU A 91 -0.94 -5.85 -14.35
CA LEU A 91 -1.36 -7.16 -13.80
C LEU A 91 -2.10 -7.09 -12.47
N GLY A 92 -2.24 -5.89 -11.89
CA GLY A 92 -3.11 -5.67 -10.72
C GLY A 92 -2.66 -6.36 -9.43
N VAL A 93 -1.41 -6.80 -9.33
CA VAL A 93 -0.86 -7.47 -8.14
C VAL A 93 0.55 -7.02 -7.81
N SER A 94 0.93 -7.12 -6.54
CA SER A 94 2.32 -6.97 -6.09
C SER A 94 2.55 -7.66 -4.76
N MET A 95 3.80 -7.70 -4.31
CA MET A 95 4.19 -8.32 -3.05
C MET A 95 5.14 -7.43 -2.25
N ALA A 96 5.37 -7.80 -0.99
CA ALA A 96 6.50 -7.33 -0.19
C ALA A 96 6.91 -8.42 0.80
N ARG A 97 8.16 -8.35 1.27
CA ARG A 97 8.61 -9.06 2.47
C ARG A 97 8.77 -8.04 3.59
N ILE A 98 8.39 -8.42 4.80
CA ILE A 98 8.60 -7.57 5.97
C ILE A 98 9.27 -8.40 7.05
N ASP A 99 10.41 -7.91 7.54
CA ASP A 99 11.19 -8.55 8.61
C ASP A 99 11.16 -7.68 9.86
N TYR A 100 11.09 -8.32 11.03
CA TYR A 100 10.94 -7.66 12.33
C TYR A 100 11.95 -8.21 13.33
N ALA A 101 12.70 -7.33 13.99
CA ALA A 101 13.44 -7.65 15.21
C ALA A 101 12.47 -7.90 16.38
N PRO A 102 12.90 -8.57 17.47
CA PRO A 102 12.13 -8.62 18.71
C PRO A 102 11.71 -7.22 19.16
N GLY A 103 10.41 -7.02 19.43
CA GLY A 103 9.83 -5.73 19.80
C GLY A 103 9.54 -4.77 18.64
N GLY A 104 10.02 -5.08 17.43
CA GLY A 104 9.88 -4.25 16.22
C GLY A 104 8.44 -4.03 15.78
N ILE A 105 8.19 -2.92 15.10
CA ILE A 105 6.87 -2.52 14.60
C ILE A 105 6.93 -2.11 13.14
N ASN A 106 5.92 -2.50 12.36
CA ASN A 106 5.54 -1.74 11.19
C ASN A 106 4.43 -0.77 11.66
N PRO A 107 4.76 0.53 11.84
CA PRO A 107 3.90 1.47 12.54
C PRO A 107 2.55 1.66 11.83
N PRO A 108 1.53 2.26 12.48
CA PRO A 108 0.24 2.51 11.85
C PRO A 108 0.37 3.17 10.47
N HIS A 109 -0.16 2.50 9.47
CA HIS A 109 -0.11 2.91 8.07
C HIS A 109 -1.35 2.46 7.30
N THR A 110 -1.48 2.93 6.06
CA THR A 110 -2.57 2.54 5.15
C THR A 110 -2.08 2.42 3.71
N HIS A 111 -2.74 1.55 2.94
CA HIS A 111 -2.57 1.38 1.50
C HIS A 111 -3.79 1.97 0.77
N PRO A 112 -3.67 3.15 0.14
CA PRO A 112 -4.81 3.83 -0.46
C PRO A 112 -5.38 3.09 -1.68
N ARG A 113 -4.59 2.21 -2.32
CA ARG A 113 -4.96 1.57 -3.59
C ARG A 113 -5.08 0.04 -3.52
N ALA A 114 -4.81 -0.58 -2.38
CA ALA A 114 -4.86 -2.04 -2.27
C ALA A 114 -5.38 -2.53 -0.93
N THR A 115 -6.11 -3.65 -0.98
CA THR A 115 -6.22 -4.59 0.13
C THR A 115 -4.90 -5.35 0.23
N GLU A 116 -4.50 -5.64 1.45
CA GLU A 116 -3.31 -6.44 1.75
C GLU A 116 -3.72 -7.77 2.41
N ILE A 117 -3.00 -8.83 2.09
CA ILE A 117 -2.99 -10.07 2.86
C ILE A 117 -1.55 -10.41 3.21
N VAL A 118 -1.31 -10.77 4.48
CA VAL A 118 -0.01 -11.27 4.93
C VAL A 118 -0.07 -12.76 5.18
N PHE A 119 1.03 -13.44 4.91
CA PHE A 119 1.33 -14.82 5.30
C PHE A 119 2.59 -14.81 6.17
N VAL A 120 2.53 -15.42 7.35
CA VAL A 120 3.67 -15.45 8.27
C VAL A 120 4.67 -16.52 7.85
N LEU A 121 5.90 -16.10 7.54
CA LEU A 121 7.01 -16.98 7.20
C LEU A 121 7.62 -17.62 8.44
N GLU A 122 7.87 -16.82 9.47
CA GLU A 122 8.53 -17.23 10.70
C GLU A 122 8.13 -16.34 11.87
N GLY A 123 8.20 -16.90 13.09
CA GLY A 123 7.86 -16.19 14.32
C GLY A 123 6.36 -16.00 14.52
N GLU A 124 6.02 -14.96 15.26
CA GLU A 124 4.65 -14.55 15.58
C GLU A 124 4.53 -13.02 15.55
N LEU A 125 3.35 -12.52 15.18
CA LEU A 125 3.06 -11.09 15.09
C LEU A 125 1.69 -10.78 15.67
N ASP A 126 1.62 -9.71 16.44
CA ASP A 126 0.37 -9.04 16.75
C ASP A 126 0.03 -8.11 15.58
N VAL A 127 -1.09 -8.40 14.92
CA VAL A 127 -1.57 -7.63 13.77
C VAL A 127 -2.94 -7.06 14.07
N GLY A 128 -3.26 -5.91 13.45
CA GLY A 128 -4.61 -5.39 13.55
C GLY A 128 -4.88 -4.20 12.64
N PHE A 129 -6.16 -3.99 12.35
CA PHE A 129 -6.67 -2.82 11.62
C PHE A 129 -7.82 -2.14 12.39
N ILE A 130 -8.05 -0.88 12.06
CA ILE A 130 -9.06 -0.04 12.69
C ILE A 130 -10.18 0.21 11.66
N THR A 131 -11.42 -0.13 12.02
CA THR A 131 -12.58 0.14 11.16
C THR A 131 -12.94 1.63 11.17
N THR A 132 -13.76 2.06 10.22
CA THR A 132 -14.32 3.43 10.18
C THR A 132 -15.23 3.75 11.37
N ALA A 133 -15.67 2.74 12.13
CA ALA A 133 -16.36 2.89 13.41
C ALA A 133 -15.39 2.98 14.61
N ASN A 134 -14.09 3.17 14.36
CA ASN A 134 -13.02 3.20 15.36
C ASN A 134 -12.89 1.93 16.19
N LYS A 135 -13.25 0.76 15.63
CA LYS A 135 -13.10 -0.53 16.29
C LYS A 135 -11.81 -1.20 15.84
N LEU A 136 -10.95 -1.58 16.80
CA LEU A 136 -9.78 -2.42 16.55
C LEU A 136 -10.22 -3.86 16.30
N THR A 137 -9.76 -4.43 15.19
CA THR A 137 -9.80 -5.87 14.90
C THR A 137 -8.37 -6.36 14.89
N ALA A 138 -7.98 -7.19 15.87
CA ALA A 138 -6.61 -7.62 16.06
C ALA A 138 -6.52 -9.10 16.45
N LYS A 139 -5.39 -9.72 16.13
CA LYS A 139 -5.07 -11.12 16.47
C LYS A 139 -3.53 -11.28 16.52
N THR A 140 -3.05 -12.18 17.38
CA THR A 140 -1.70 -12.75 17.24
C THR A 140 -1.75 -13.85 16.19
N ILE A 141 -0.88 -13.76 15.18
CA ILE A 141 -0.73 -14.76 14.12
C ILE A 141 0.67 -15.37 14.14
N CYS A 142 0.77 -16.66 13.90
CA CYS A 142 2.00 -17.44 13.90
C CYS A 142 2.38 -17.92 12.49
N ALA A 143 3.61 -18.42 12.32
CA ALA A 143 4.09 -19.03 11.08
C ALA A 143 3.05 -19.97 10.45
N GLY A 144 2.76 -19.77 9.16
CA GLY A 144 1.73 -20.50 8.42
C GLY A 144 0.33 -19.90 8.43
N GLU A 145 0.04 -18.93 9.31
CA GLU A 145 -1.24 -18.23 9.33
C GLU A 145 -1.26 -17.01 8.38
N VAL A 146 -2.47 -16.58 8.04
CA VAL A 146 -2.73 -15.38 7.24
C VAL A 146 -3.58 -14.35 7.98
N PHE A 147 -3.47 -13.09 7.58
CA PHE A 147 -4.35 -12.01 8.03
C PHE A 147 -4.58 -10.99 6.92
N VAL A 148 -5.80 -10.45 6.83
CA VAL A 148 -6.23 -9.54 5.75
C VAL A 148 -6.47 -8.15 6.30
N PHE A 149 -5.94 -7.13 5.61
CA PHE A 149 -6.15 -5.73 5.89
C PHE A 149 -6.98 -5.09 4.77
N PRO A 150 -8.24 -4.67 5.03
CA PRO A 150 -9.07 -4.05 4.00
C PRO A 150 -8.46 -2.76 3.46
N ARG A 151 -8.60 -2.54 2.14
CA ARG A 151 -8.09 -1.34 1.45
C ARG A 151 -8.40 -0.05 2.22
N GLY A 152 -7.38 0.78 2.36
CA GLY A 152 -7.51 2.12 2.94
C GLY A 152 -7.65 2.16 4.46
N LEU A 153 -7.85 1.04 5.14
CA LEU A 153 -7.92 1.03 6.61
C LEU A 153 -6.54 1.10 7.25
N VAL A 154 -6.46 1.90 8.31
CA VAL A 154 -5.23 2.02 9.11
C VAL A 154 -4.98 0.70 9.84
N HIS A 155 -3.78 0.17 9.70
CA HIS A 155 -3.38 -1.10 10.30
C HIS A 155 -1.90 -1.07 10.70
N PHE A 156 -1.47 -2.09 11.45
CA PHE A 156 -0.12 -2.23 11.98
C PHE A 156 0.25 -3.70 12.19
N GLN A 157 1.55 -3.94 12.37
CA GLN A 157 2.08 -5.20 12.87
C GLN A 157 3.13 -4.95 13.94
N LYS A 158 3.19 -5.80 14.96
CA LYS A 158 4.20 -5.77 16.03
C LYS A 158 4.72 -7.16 16.32
N ASN A 159 6.03 -7.31 16.35
CA ASN A 159 6.67 -8.51 16.89
C ASN A 159 6.76 -8.38 18.41
N ASN A 160 5.86 -9.06 19.13
CA ASN A 160 5.89 -9.14 20.60
C ASN A 160 6.68 -10.36 21.12
N GLY A 161 7.19 -11.21 20.23
CA GLY A 161 8.01 -12.36 20.57
C GLY A 161 9.46 -11.99 20.90
N GLY A 162 10.17 -12.95 21.52
CA GLY A 162 11.60 -12.81 21.86
C GLY A 162 12.56 -13.14 20.70
N LYS A 163 12.05 -13.45 19.51
CA LYS A 163 12.82 -13.86 18.33
C LYS A 163 12.40 -13.03 17.10
N PRO A 164 13.23 -12.94 16.06
CA PRO A 164 12.82 -12.33 14.79
C PRO A 164 11.57 -12.98 14.21
N ALA A 165 10.80 -12.19 13.45
CA ALA A 165 9.61 -12.64 12.72
C ALA A 165 9.63 -12.06 11.30
N ALA A 166 8.97 -12.74 10.36
CA ALA A 166 8.83 -12.24 8.99
C ALA A 166 7.51 -12.64 8.35
N VAL A 167 7.03 -11.80 7.42
CA VAL A 167 5.84 -12.06 6.60
C VAL A 167 6.12 -11.81 5.12
N ILE A 168 5.32 -12.45 4.28
CA ILE A 168 5.09 -12.03 2.90
C ILE A 168 3.73 -11.34 2.84
N ALA A 169 3.72 -10.11 2.36
CA ALA A 169 2.50 -9.38 2.02
C ALA A 169 2.22 -9.52 0.51
N ALA A 170 0.94 -9.63 0.15
CA ALA A 170 0.45 -9.55 -1.22
C ALA A 170 -0.68 -8.52 -1.31
N PHE A 171 -0.74 -7.84 -2.46
CA PHE A 171 -1.64 -6.71 -2.69
C PHE A 171 -2.39 -6.89 -3.99
N ASN A 172 -3.65 -6.46 -4.05
CA ASN A 172 -4.45 -6.39 -5.29
C ASN A 172 -4.22 -5.07 -6.07
N SER A 173 -2.97 -4.64 -6.16
CA SER A 173 -2.51 -3.54 -7.01
C SER A 173 -1.04 -3.74 -7.32
N GLN A 174 -0.61 -3.35 -8.52
CA GLN A 174 0.80 -3.30 -8.92
C GLN A 174 1.59 -2.27 -8.10
N LEU A 175 0.90 -1.25 -7.57
CA LEU A 175 1.50 -0.14 -6.82
C LEU A 175 0.57 0.31 -5.68
N PRO A 176 0.52 -0.44 -4.55
CA PRO A 176 -0.44 -0.21 -3.46
C PRO A 176 -0.29 1.19 -2.83
N GLY A 177 0.94 1.70 -2.76
CA GLY A 177 1.31 2.91 -2.05
C GLY A 177 1.20 2.73 -0.53
N THR A 178 1.95 3.51 0.24
CA THR A 178 1.93 3.44 1.70
C THR A 178 1.92 4.84 2.28
N GLN A 179 1.01 5.10 3.22
CA GLN A 179 1.07 6.29 4.07
C GLN A 179 1.28 5.85 5.52
N SER A 180 2.44 6.17 6.09
CA SER A 180 2.65 6.06 7.53
C SER A 180 1.95 7.22 8.21
N ILE A 181 1.03 6.93 9.13
CA ILE A 181 0.18 7.96 9.75
C ILE A 181 1.01 9.01 10.48
N ALA A 182 2.01 8.58 11.25
CA ALA A 182 2.87 9.50 12.00
C ALA A 182 3.72 10.36 11.06
N LEU A 183 4.37 9.76 10.05
CA LEU A 183 5.25 10.50 9.14
C LEU A 183 4.47 11.46 8.24
N THR A 184 3.32 11.04 7.71
CA THR A 184 2.49 11.89 6.85
C THR A 184 1.96 13.11 7.61
N LEU A 185 1.63 13.00 8.90
CA LEU A 185 1.08 14.11 9.67
C LEU A 185 2.17 15.02 10.27
N PHE A 186 3.31 14.47 10.69
CA PHE A 186 4.33 15.22 11.43
C PHE A 186 5.66 15.41 10.69
N ALA A 187 5.86 14.80 9.52
CA ALA A 187 7.11 14.91 8.74
C ALA A 187 6.88 15.22 7.25
N ALA A 188 5.65 15.60 6.85
CA ALA A 188 5.37 16.03 5.47
C ALA A 188 6.20 17.25 5.05
N THR A 189 6.42 17.38 3.74
CA THR A 189 7.10 18.53 3.13
C THR A 189 6.25 19.07 1.96
N PRO A 190 5.75 20.32 2.01
CA PRO A 190 5.81 21.25 3.15
C PRO A 190 5.06 20.70 4.40
N PRO A 191 5.42 21.16 5.62
CA PRO A 191 4.86 20.61 6.85
C PRO A 191 3.39 20.96 7.02
N VAL A 192 2.63 20.05 7.67
CA VAL A 192 1.26 20.35 8.11
C VAL A 192 1.31 21.52 9.11
N PRO A 193 0.46 22.56 8.94
CA PRO A 193 0.42 23.71 9.84
C PRO A 193 0.17 23.29 11.30
N ASP A 194 0.86 23.93 12.24
CA ASP A 194 0.76 23.57 13.66
C ASP A 194 -0.64 23.74 14.21
N ASN A 195 -1.38 24.77 13.78
CA ASN A 195 -2.76 24.98 14.21
C ASN A 195 -3.72 23.84 13.78
N VAL A 196 -3.42 23.14 12.68
CA VAL A 196 -4.17 21.95 12.27
C VAL A 196 -3.84 20.78 13.21
N LEU A 197 -2.56 20.55 13.49
CA LEU A 197 -2.11 19.44 14.35
C LEU A 197 -2.52 19.63 15.81
N THR A 198 -2.34 20.82 16.38
CA THR A 198 -2.71 21.11 17.77
C THR A 198 -4.21 20.97 17.98
N LYS A 199 -5.02 21.41 17.01
CA LYS A 199 -6.47 21.25 17.07
C LYS A 199 -6.90 19.78 16.90
N ALA A 200 -6.29 19.06 15.96
CA ALA A 200 -6.64 17.66 15.67
C ALA A 200 -6.23 16.71 16.81
N PHE A 201 -5.05 16.89 17.37
CA PHE A 201 -4.50 16.02 18.42
C PHE A 201 -4.76 16.53 19.84
N GLN A 202 -5.33 17.72 20.00
CA GLN A 202 -5.60 18.37 21.30
C GLN A 202 -4.33 18.54 22.15
N ILE A 203 -3.22 18.90 21.50
CA ILE A 203 -1.91 19.11 22.11
C ILE A 203 -1.44 20.56 21.93
N SER A 204 -0.47 20.99 22.74
CA SER A 204 0.21 22.27 22.58
C SER A 204 1.11 22.30 21.35
N THR A 205 1.44 23.50 20.85
CA THR A 205 2.42 23.69 19.77
C THR A 205 3.76 23.05 20.13
N LYS A 206 4.22 23.20 21.38
CA LYS A 206 5.47 22.62 21.87
C LYS A 206 5.47 21.09 21.79
N GLU A 207 4.34 20.44 22.07
CA GLU A 207 4.20 18.99 21.92
C GLU A 207 4.20 18.56 20.45
N ALA A 208 3.49 19.30 19.58
CA ALA A 208 3.50 19.04 18.14
C ALA A 208 4.92 19.15 17.56
N GLU A 209 5.64 20.24 17.86
CA GLU A 209 7.03 20.46 17.46
C GLU A 209 7.96 19.37 18.00
N LYS A 210 7.75 18.92 19.26
CA LYS A 210 8.50 17.81 19.83
C LYS A 210 8.30 16.54 19.02
N ILE A 211 7.07 16.20 18.63
CA ILE A 211 6.79 15.03 17.78
C ILE A 211 7.46 15.20 16.41
N LYS A 212 7.31 16.35 15.75
CA LYS A 212 7.97 16.67 14.48
C LYS A 212 9.48 16.43 14.55
N SER A 213 10.13 16.92 15.60
CA SER A 213 11.58 16.76 15.78
C SER A 213 12.03 15.30 15.96
N ARG A 214 11.18 14.44 16.53
CA ARG A 214 11.48 13.01 16.73
C ARG A 214 11.32 12.18 15.46
N LEU A 215 10.47 12.64 14.55
CA LEU A 215 10.17 11.97 13.28
C LEU A 215 10.91 12.57 12.08
N ALA A 216 11.59 13.71 12.27
CA ALA A 216 12.43 14.31 11.25
C ALA A 216 13.52 13.31 10.78
N PRO A 217 13.88 13.31 9.48
CA PRO A 217 14.98 12.52 8.99
C PRO A 217 16.24 12.77 9.83
N LYS A 218 16.88 11.70 10.31
CA LYS A 218 18.18 11.81 10.95
C LYS A 218 19.19 12.21 9.87
N LYS A 219 19.88 13.34 10.07
CA LYS A 219 21.01 13.76 9.22
C LYS A 219 22.18 12.80 9.37
#